data_AF-A0A7S2Z3L0-F1
#
_entry.id   AF-A0A7S2Z3L0-F1
#
_cell.length_a   1.000
_cell.length_b   1.000
_cell.length_c   1.000
_cell.angle_alpha   90.00
_cell.angle_beta   90.00
_cell.angle_gamma   90.00
#
_symmetry.space_group_name_H-M   'P 1'
#
loop_
_entity.id
_entity.type
_entity.pdbx_description
1 polymer ?
#
loop_
_entity_poly.entity_id
_entity_poly.type
_entity_poly.pdbx_seq_one_letter_code
_entity_poly.pdbx_strand_id
1 'polypeptide(L)'
;RAAPGLAVALLHGYKFPAHEERVAALAREAGFSQVSISSATVPLVKIVGRGDTTVVDAYLSPILRRYVRQVSGELQGVEDLQFMQSNGGLSTADLFRGKDAILSG
;
A
#
# COMPACT_ATOMS: atom_id res chain seq x y z
N ARG A 1 18.42 11.74 3.74
CA ARG A 1 16.93 11.94 3.75
C ARG A 1 16.32 10.66 3.22
N ALA A 2 15.41 10.00 3.94
CA ALA A 2 14.70 8.84 3.39
C ALA A 2 13.98 9.27 2.10
N ALA A 3 14.14 8.52 1.01
CA ALA A 3 13.44 8.83 -0.23
C ALA A 3 11.92 8.66 -0.02
N PRO A 4 11.10 9.58 -0.54
CA PRO A 4 9.63 9.51 -0.45
C PRO A 4 9.10 8.24 -1.13
N GLY A 5 7.83 7.87 -0.89
CA GLY A 5 7.24 6.66 -1.44
C GLY A 5 7.37 6.54 -2.97
N LEU A 6 7.54 5.30 -3.48
CA LEU A 6 7.66 4.99 -4.90
C LEU A 6 6.48 4.14 -5.36
N ALA A 7 5.89 4.52 -6.50
CA ALA A 7 4.94 3.70 -7.25
C ALA A 7 5.61 3.16 -8.52
N VAL A 8 5.45 1.87 -8.78
CA VAL A 8 6.01 1.19 -9.97
C VAL A 8 4.87 0.59 -10.78
N ALA A 9 4.73 1.02 -12.02
CA ALA A 9 3.78 0.45 -12.98
C ALA A 9 4.46 0.23 -14.33
N LEU A 10 4.62 -1.03 -14.74
CA LEU A 10 5.21 -1.43 -16.02
C LEU A 10 4.14 -1.98 -16.95
N LEU A 11 4.31 -1.82 -18.27
CA LEU A 11 3.43 -2.44 -19.25
C LEU A 11 3.39 -3.96 -19.02
N HIS A 12 2.19 -4.52 -19.08
CA HIS A 12 1.92 -5.93 -18.81
C HIS A 12 2.33 -6.46 -17.41
N GLY A 13 2.66 -5.58 -16.46
CA GLY A 13 3.02 -5.98 -15.08
C GLY A 13 1.94 -6.82 -14.38
N TYR A 14 0.67 -6.61 -14.72
CA TYR A 14 -0.47 -7.43 -14.23
C TYR A 14 -0.36 -8.92 -14.59
N LYS A 15 0.40 -9.28 -15.64
CA LYS A 15 0.60 -10.66 -16.10
C LYS A 15 2.04 -11.13 -15.87
N PHE A 16 3.02 -10.23 -15.96
CA PHE A 16 4.44 -10.51 -15.81
C PHE A 16 5.06 -9.64 -14.70
N PRO A 17 4.87 -9.98 -13.42
CA PRO A 17 5.20 -9.10 -12.29
C PRO A 17 6.70 -9.01 -11.99
N ALA A 18 7.51 -9.95 -12.48
CA ALA A 18 8.92 -10.12 -12.11
C ALA A 18 9.76 -8.84 -12.24
N HIS A 19 9.53 -8.03 -13.28
CA HIS A 19 10.25 -6.76 -13.44
C HIS A 19 9.84 -5.72 -12.40
N GLU A 20 8.56 -5.62 -12.05
CA GLU A 20 8.11 -4.70 -11.00
C GLU A 20 8.65 -5.13 -9.63
N GLU A 21 8.65 -6.42 -9.33
CA GLU A 21 9.22 -6.99 -8.10
C GLU A 21 10.72 -6.70 -8.00
N ARG A 22 11.46 -6.86 -9.11
CA ARG A 22 12.89 -6.55 -9.16
C ARG A 22 13.17 -5.06 -8.95
N VAL A 23 12.39 -4.18 -9.58
CA VAL A 23 12.48 -2.73 -9.36
C VAL A 23 12.18 -2.40 -7.90
N ALA A 24 11.19 -3.04 -7.28
CA ALA A 24 10.87 -2.81 -5.88
C ALA A 24 11.98 -3.26 -4.92
N ALA A 25 12.65 -4.38 -5.19
CA ALA A 25 13.82 -4.81 -4.43
C ALA A 25 14.94 -3.76 -4.50
N LEU A 26 15.30 -3.34 -5.71
CA LEU A 26 16.34 -2.33 -5.93
C LEU A 26 15.99 -0.97 -5.30
N ALA A 27 14.72 -0.56 -5.37
CA ALA A 27 14.27 0.68 -4.73
C ALA A 27 14.39 0.61 -3.20
N ARG A 28 14.06 -0.52 -2.59
CA ARG A 28 14.25 -0.71 -1.14
C ARG A 28 15.73 -0.68 -0.77
N GLU A 29 16.60 -1.33 -1.55
CA GLU A 29 18.06 -1.25 -1.38
C GLU A 29 18.58 0.19 -1.51
N ALA A 30 17.99 0.99 -2.40
CA ALA A 30 18.30 2.41 -2.58
C ALA A 30 17.73 3.33 -1.47
N GLY A 31 17.01 2.80 -0.48
CA GLY A 31 16.52 3.54 0.68
C GLY A 31 15.12 4.14 0.55
N PHE A 32 14.30 3.66 -0.39
CA PHE A 32 12.87 3.98 -0.42
C PHE A 32 12.13 3.27 0.72
N SER A 33 11.45 4.05 1.57
CA SER A 33 10.78 3.52 2.77
C SER A 33 9.41 2.89 2.50
N GLN A 34 8.77 3.26 1.39
CA GLN A 34 7.52 2.69 0.91
C GLN A 34 7.61 2.48 -0.59
N VAL A 35 7.31 1.26 -1.04
CA VAL A 35 7.30 0.92 -2.46
C VAL A 35 6.05 0.12 -2.76
N SER A 36 5.22 0.64 -3.66
CA SER A 36 4.01 -0.02 -4.15
C SER A 36 4.22 -0.42 -5.61
N ILE A 37 3.98 -1.69 -5.93
CA ILE A 37 4.03 -2.22 -7.29
C ILE A 37 2.63 -2.49 -7.80
N SER A 38 2.37 -2.12 -9.04
CA SER A 38 1.03 -2.11 -9.60
C SER A 38 0.42 -3.52 -9.75
N SER A 39 1.28 -4.51 -10.00
CA SER A 39 0.95 -5.94 -10.00
C SER A 39 0.46 -6.47 -8.66
N ALA A 40 0.90 -5.90 -7.53
CA ALA A 40 0.44 -6.29 -6.20
C ALA A 40 -0.71 -5.41 -5.67
N THR A 41 -0.82 -4.15 -6.15
CA THR A 41 -1.88 -3.23 -5.73
C THR A 41 -3.18 -3.51 -6.46
N VAL A 42 -3.16 -3.55 -7.80
CA VAL A 42 -4.33 -3.78 -8.65
C VAL A 42 -3.92 -4.43 -9.99
N PRO A 43 -3.92 -5.78 -10.11
CA PRO A 43 -3.44 -6.50 -11.28
C PRO A 43 -4.44 -6.47 -12.46
N LEU A 44 -4.80 -5.27 -12.91
CA LEU A 44 -5.69 -5.04 -14.05
C LEU A 44 -4.90 -4.62 -15.30
N VAL A 45 -5.34 -5.01 -16.49
CA VAL A 45 -4.67 -4.66 -17.76
C VAL A 45 -4.52 -3.14 -18.00
N LYS A 46 -5.49 -2.34 -17.55
CA LYS A 46 -5.62 -0.91 -17.80
C LYS A 46 -4.54 -0.09 -17.07
N ILE A 47 -3.43 0.22 -17.75
CA ILE A 47 -2.25 0.84 -17.11
C ILE A 47 -2.52 2.20 -16.46
N VAL A 48 -3.39 3.04 -17.03
CA VAL A 48 -3.70 4.37 -16.45
C VAL A 48 -4.35 4.21 -15.08
N GLY A 49 -5.53 3.57 -15.01
CA GLY A 49 -6.21 3.35 -13.73
C GLY A 49 -5.43 2.47 -12.76
N ARG A 50 -4.64 1.51 -13.26
CA ARG A 50 -3.73 0.72 -12.43
C ARG A 50 -2.63 1.59 -11.82
N GLY A 51 -2.03 2.47 -12.63
CA GLY A 51 -1.01 3.43 -12.20
C GLY A 51 -1.55 4.39 -11.14
N ASP A 52 -2.71 5.00 -11.39
CA ASP A 52 -3.36 5.94 -10.47
C ASP A 52 -3.54 5.34 -9.08
N THR A 53 -4.15 4.15 -9.00
CA THR A 53 -4.31 3.43 -7.72
C THR A 53 -2.98 3.10 -7.05
N THR A 54 -1.94 2.77 -7.84
CA THR A 54 -0.60 2.46 -7.30
C THR A 54 0.07 3.69 -6.70
N VAL A 55 -0.09 4.86 -7.33
CA VAL A 55 0.38 6.15 -6.81
C VAL A 55 -0.33 6.50 -5.51
N VAL A 56 -1.65 6.37 -5.48
CA VAL A 56 -2.44 6.66 -4.27
C VAL A 56 -2.03 5.72 -3.13
N ASP A 57 -1.84 4.42 -3.40
CA ASP A 57 -1.39 3.46 -2.38
C ASP A 57 0.01 3.79 -1.83
N ALA A 58 0.96 4.16 -2.71
CA ALA A 58 2.31 4.55 -2.31
C ALA A 58 2.31 5.82 -1.43
N TYR A 59 1.40 6.76 -1.71
CA TYR A 59 1.25 8.01 -0.97
C TYR A 59 0.57 7.81 0.39
N LEU A 60 -0.54 7.06 0.43
CA LEU A 60 -1.37 6.95 1.63
C LEU A 60 -0.89 5.89 2.62
N SER A 61 -0.30 4.78 2.15
CA SER A 61 0.10 3.68 3.03
C SER A 61 0.98 4.10 4.22
N PRO A 62 2.02 4.96 4.07
CA PRO A 62 2.83 5.40 5.20
C PRO A 62 2.02 6.21 6.23
N ILE A 63 1.08 7.03 5.75
CA ILE A 63 0.23 7.89 6.59
C ILE A 63 -0.71 7.02 7.42
N LEU A 64 -1.39 6.07 6.78
CA LEU A 64 -2.31 5.15 7.45
C LEU A 64 -1.58 4.25 8.44
N ARG A 65 -0.41 3.72 8.10
CA ARG A 65 0.40 2.91 9.03
C ARG A 65 0.83 3.69 10.26
N ARG A 66 1.09 5.00 10.12
CA ARG A 66 1.38 5.87 11.27
C ARG A 66 0.13 6.03 12.15
N TYR A 67 -1.01 6.32 11.53
CA TYR A 67 -2.29 6.47 12.24
C TYR A 67 -2.67 5.19 13.00
N VAL A 68 -2.67 4.06 12.31
CA VAL A 68 -2.99 2.75 12.89
C VAL A 68 -2.06 2.40 14.06
N ARG A 69 -0.75 2.64 13.92
CA ARG A 69 0.21 2.42 15.03
C ARG A 69 -0.04 3.35 16.22
N GLN A 70 -0.42 4.61 15.98
CA GLN A 70 -0.75 5.53 17.06
C GLN A 70 -1.98 5.05 17.83
N VAL A 71 -3.07 4.74 17.12
CA VAL A 71 -4.31 4.24 17.74
C VAL A 71 -4.06 2.93 18.49
N SER A 72 -3.32 1.99 17.88
CA SER A 72 -2.98 0.71 18.53
C SER A 72 -2.10 0.91 19.77
N GLY A 73 -1.25 1.94 19.79
CA GLY A 73 -0.44 2.29 20.95
C GLY A 73 -1.25 2.91 22.09
N GLU A 74 -2.30 3.68 21.78
CA GLU A 74 -3.21 4.26 22.77
C GLU A 74 -4.19 3.23 23.35
N LEU A 75 -4.48 2.16 22.59
CA LEU A 75 -5.42 1.08 22.97
C LEU A 75 -4.71 -0.21 23.42
N GLN A 76 -3.48 -0.10 23.95
CA GLN A 76 -2.74 -1.24 24.50
C GLN A 76 -3.57 -1.92 25.61
N GLY A 77 -4.00 -3.17 25.37
CA GLY A 77 -4.85 -3.95 26.28
C GLY A 77 -6.22 -4.33 25.69
N VAL A 78 -6.60 -3.79 24.53
CA VAL A 78 -7.76 -4.26 23.77
C VAL A 78 -7.33 -5.46 22.92
N GLU A 79 -7.91 -6.64 23.21
CA GLU A 79 -7.78 -7.81 22.35
C GLU A 79 -8.60 -7.59 21.06
N ASP A 80 -8.05 -7.97 19.90
CA ASP A 80 -8.68 -7.88 18.58
C ASP A 80 -9.09 -6.47 18.08
N LEU A 81 -8.19 -5.48 18.16
CA LEU A 81 -8.40 -4.18 17.50
C LEU A 81 -8.47 -4.33 15.96
N GLN A 82 -9.62 -3.97 15.38
CA GLN A 82 -9.88 -4.03 13.94
C GLN A 82 -10.22 -2.65 13.34
N PHE A 83 -9.87 -2.46 12.07
CA PHE A 83 -10.08 -1.24 11.30
C PHE A 83 -11.00 -1.52 10.10
N MET A 84 -11.90 -0.57 9.81
CA MET A 84 -12.86 -0.68 8.70
C MET A 84 -12.21 -0.35 7.36
N GLN A 85 -12.51 -1.17 6.35
CA GLN A 85 -12.06 -1.02 4.97
C GLN A 85 -13.14 -0.39 4.09
N SER A 86 -12.73 0.13 2.93
CA SER A 86 -13.61 0.74 1.92
C SER A 86 -14.65 -0.20 1.31
N ASN A 87 -14.44 -1.52 1.42
CA ASN A 87 -15.40 -2.54 1.01
C ASN A 87 -16.39 -2.93 2.13
N GLY A 88 -16.35 -2.24 3.29
CA GLY A 88 -17.16 -2.54 4.46
C GLY A 88 -16.64 -3.69 5.34
N GLY A 89 -15.48 -4.27 5.01
CA GLY A 89 -14.84 -5.33 5.79
C GLY A 89 -14.04 -4.79 6.98
N LEU A 90 -13.64 -5.70 7.88
CA LEU A 90 -12.75 -5.42 9.01
C LEU A 90 -11.39 -6.07 8.77
N SER A 91 -10.31 -5.34 9.07
CA SER A 91 -8.93 -5.81 8.92
C SER A 91 -8.09 -5.44 10.14
N THR A 92 -7.11 -6.29 10.46
CA THR A 92 -6.14 -5.99 11.51
C THR A 92 -5.21 -4.87 11.08
N ALA A 93 -4.59 -4.22 12.07
CA ALA A 93 -3.65 -3.11 11.89
C ALA A 93 -2.57 -3.37 10.83
N ASP A 94 -2.03 -4.59 10.78
CA ASP A 94 -0.89 -4.95 9.93
C ASP A 94 -1.25 -5.15 8.46
N LEU A 95 -2.51 -5.45 8.17
CA LEU A 95 -3.01 -5.73 6.83
C LEU A 95 -3.64 -4.51 6.14
N PHE A 96 -3.83 -3.41 6.88
CA PHE A 96 -4.47 -2.19 6.37
C PHE A 96 -3.51 -1.40 5.46
N ARG A 97 -3.90 -1.19 4.19
CA ARG A 97 -3.10 -0.46 3.19
C ARG A 97 -3.78 0.82 2.70
N GLY A 98 -2.99 1.68 2.06
CA GLY A 98 -3.42 2.91 1.39
C GLY A 98 -4.70 2.73 0.57
N LYS A 99 -4.68 1.74 -0.34
CA LYS A 99 -5.81 1.44 -1.22
C LYS A 99 -7.12 1.05 -0.49
N ASP A 100 -7.03 0.55 0.75
CA ASP A 100 -8.19 0.03 1.48
C ASP A 100 -8.94 1.12 2.25
N ALA A 101 -8.36 2.32 2.38
CA ALA A 101 -8.94 3.44 3.13
C ALA A 101 -9.62 4.51 2.28
N ILE A 102 -9.51 4.45 0.94
CA ILE A 102 -9.89 5.55 0.05
C ILE A 102 -11.40 5.84 0.08
N LEU A 103 -12.24 4.89 0.53
CA LEU A 103 -13.70 5.05 0.61
C LEU A 103 -14.29 4.43 1.91
N SER A 104 -13.53 4.36 3.01
CA SER A 104 -13.99 3.72 4.26
C SER A 104 -14.83 4.63 5.16
N GLY A 105 -15.45 5.68 4.60
CA GLY A 105 -16.30 6.64 5.31
C GLY A 105 -17.57 6.92 4.53
#